data_AF-A0A2Z3H8U6-F1
#
_entry.id   AF-A0A2Z3H8U6-F1
#
_cell.length_a   1.000
_cell.length_b   1.000
_cell.length_c   1.000
_cell.angle_alpha   90.00
_cell.angle_beta   90.00
_cell.angle_gamma   90.00
#
_symmetry.space_group_name_H-M   'P 1'
#
loop_
_entity.id
_entity.type
_entity.pdbx_description
1 polymer ?
#
loop_
_entity_poly.entity_id
_entity_poly.type
_entity_poly.pdbx_seq_one_letter_code
_entity_poly.pdbx_strand_id
1 'polypeptide(L)'
;MLFQVDLLREIFGNPFRPAEFAPEWRTSTAVALAREMYDTRDFSAMPILADALQDAGCDNADILTHCLDPQPVHVRGCWVVDLVLGKG
;
A
#
# COMPACT_ATOMS: atom_id res chain seq x y z
N MET A 1 -9.61 -9.30 20.74
CA MET A 1 -10.67 -8.56 20.03
C MET A 1 -10.04 -7.28 19.44
N LEU A 2 -9.15 -7.43 18.44
CA LEU A 2 -8.39 -6.32 17.83
C LEU A 2 -8.63 -6.16 16.31
N PHE A 3 -9.21 -7.17 15.65
CA PHE A 3 -9.43 -7.22 14.20
C PHE A 3 -10.08 -5.99 13.56
N GLN A 4 -10.99 -5.30 14.26
CA GLN A 4 -11.64 -4.11 13.69
C GLN A 4 -10.69 -2.91 13.54
N VAL A 5 -9.70 -2.77 14.43
CA VAL A 5 -8.75 -1.64 14.38
C VAL A 5 -7.76 -1.85 13.24
N ASP A 6 -7.32 -3.09 13.04
CA ASP A 6 -6.35 -3.45 12.01
C ASP A 6 -6.96 -3.25 10.61
N LEU A 7 -8.23 -3.61 10.43
CA LEU A 7 -8.94 -3.38 9.16
C LEU A 7 -9.15 -1.89 8.85
N LEU A 8 -9.41 -1.06 9.87
CA LEU A 8 -9.55 0.39 9.65
C LEU A 8 -8.23 1.04 9.23
N ARG A 9 -7.12 0.63 9.84
CA ARG A 9 -5.77 1.08 9.45
C ARG A 9 -5.39 0.56 8.06
N GLU A 10 -5.82 -0.64 7.71
CA GLU A 10 -5.60 -1.20 6.39
C GLU A 10 -6.29 -0.37 5.29
N ILE A 11 -7.52 0.10 5.53
CA ILE A 11 -8.30 0.82 4.52
C ILE A 11 -7.97 2.32 4.47
N PHE A 12 -7.76 2.94 5.63
CA PHE A 12 -7.61 4.40 5.71
C PHE A 12 -6.19 4.85 6.05
N GLY A 13 -5.27 3.93 6.36
CA GLY A 13 -3.96 4.27 6.90
C GLY A 13 -4.10 5.04 8.22
N ASN A 14 -3.35 6.12 8.35
CA ASN A 14 -3.50 7.07 9.46
C ASN A 14 -4.39 8.26 9.03
N PRO A 15 -5.67 8.32 9.45
CA PRO A 15 -6.57 9.40 9.04
C PRO A 15 -6.17 10.77 9.60
N PHE A 16 -5.33 10.82 10.64
CA PHE A 16 -4.83 12.06 11.24
C PHE A 16 -3.51 12.54 10.61
N ARG A 17 -2.88 11.70 9.79
CA ARG A 17 -1.70 12.03 9.01
C ARG A 17 -1.80 11.31 7.67
N PRO A 18 -2.57 11.86 6.71
CA PRO A 18 -2.65 11.30 5.37
C PRO A 18 -1.26 11.24 4.75
N ALA A 19 -0.90 10.10 4.16
CA ALA A 19 0.36 9.98 3.46
C ALA A 19 0.29 10.76 2.14
N GLU A 20 1.18 11.73 1.95
CA GLU A 20 1.40 12.35 0.64
C GLU A 20 2.05 11.32 -0.29
N PHE A 21 1.46 11.12 -1.47
CA PHE A 21 1.95 10.18 -2.47
C PHE A 21 2.46 10.94 -3.69
N ALA A 22 3.77 10.92 -3.92
CA ALA A 22 4.39 11.63 -5.02
C ALA A 22 4.11 10.93 -6.38
N PRO A 23 3.77 11.66 -7.45
CA PRO A 23 3.45 11.06 -8.75
C PRO A 23 4.56 10.18 -9.34
N GLU A 24 5.83 10.52 -9.08
CA GLU A 24 7.02 9.78 -9.51
C GLU A 24 7.10 8.35 -8.96
N TRP A 25 6.50 8.09 -7.79
CA TRP A 25 6.45 6.75 -7.21
C TRP A 25 5.47 5.83 -7.94
N ARG A 26 4.56 6.39 -8.75
CA ARG A 26 3.58 5.65 -9.55
C ARG A 26 4.19 5.15 -10.87
N THR A 27 5.25 4.36 -10.76
CA THR A 27 5.89 3.72 -11.92
C THR A 27 4.98 2.66 -12.55
N SER A 28 5.26 2.28 -13.79
CA SER A 28 4.53 1.19 -14.46
C SER A 28 4.61 -0.13 -13.69
N THR A 29 5.75 -0.43 -13.08
CA THR A 29 5.96 -1.62 -12.22
C THR A 29 5.08 -1.56 -10.98
N ALA A 30 5.10 -0.45 -10.23
CA ALA A 30 4.27 -0.29 -9.03
C ALA A 30 2.77 -0.42 -9.37
N VAL A 31 2.33 0.20 -10.47
CA VAL A 31 0.94 0.10 -10.93
C VAL A 31 0.57 -1.33 -11.34
N ALA A 32 1.46 -2.05 -12.02
CA ALA A 32 1.21 -3.43 -12.43
C ALA A 32 1.01 -4.35 -11.22
N LEU A 33 1.92 -4.29 -10.24
CA LEU A 33 1.81 -5.04 -8.98
C LEU A 33 0.52 -4.70 -8.23
N ALA A 34 0.24 -3.41 -8.06
CA ALA A 34 -0.96 -2.96 -7.36
C ALA A 34 -2.25 -3.43 -8.06
N ARG A 35 -2.30 -3.40 -9.40
CA ARG A 35 -3.46 -3.89 -10.17
C ARG A 35 -3.65 -5.39 -10.00
N GLU A 36 -2.58 -6.17 -10.11
CA GLU A 36 -2.62 -7.62 -9.93
C GLU A 36 -3.17 -8.00 -8.55
N MET A 37 -2.64 -7.40 -7.48
CA MET A 37 -3.13 -7.64 -6.12
C MET A 37 -4.59 -7.21 -5.95
N TYR A 38 -4.97 -6.07 -6.53
CA TYR A 38 -6.33 -5.55 -6.44
C TYR A 38 -7.37 -6.45 -7.13
N ASP A 39 -7.03 -7.00 -8.30
CA ASP A 39 -7.92 -7.81 -9.12
C ASP A 39 -8.02 -9.25 -8.59
N THR A 40 -6.90 -9.83 -8.15
CA THR A 40 -6.85 -11.20 -7.62
C THR A 40 -7.23 -11.30 -6.15
N ARG A 41 -7.10 -10.20 -5.39
CA ARG A 41 -7.13 -10.15 -3.92
C ARG A 41 -6.00 -10.96 -3.26
N ASP A 42 -4.94 -11.28 -4.00
CA ASP A 42 -3.71 -11.85 -3.46
C ASP A 42 -2.70 -10.72 -3.22
N PHE A 43 -2.36 -10.47 -1.96
CA PHE A 43 -1.45 -9.40 -1.54
C PHE A 43 -0.06 -9.94 -1.17
N SER A 44 0.29 -11.16 -1.59
CA SER A 44 1.61 -11.75 -1.34
C SER A 44 2.77 -10.95 -1.93
N ALA A 45 2.52 -10.12 -2.95
CA ALA A 45 3.50 -9.27 -3.60
C ALA A 45 3.73 -7.90 -2.89
N MET A 46 3.15 -7.66 -1.71
CA MET A 46 3.34 -6.39 -0.98
C MET A 46 4.81 -6.03 -0.68
N PRO A 47 5.69 -6.96 -0.29
CA PRO A 47 7.12 -6.66 -0.14
C PRO A 47 7.77 -6.22 -1.46
N ILE A 48 7.35 -6.81 -2.58
CA ILE A 48 7.85 -6.46 -3.93
C ILE A 48 7.36 -5.06 -4.33
N LEU A 49 6.13 -4.70 -3.93
CA LEU A 49 5.63 -3.33 -4.09
C LEU A 49 6.46 -2.33 -3.29
N ALA A 50 6.90 -2.68 -2.07
CA ALA A 50 7.78 -1.83 -1.26
C ALA A 50 9.11 -1.55 -2.00
N ASP A 51 9.72 -2.59 -2.57
CA ASP A 51 10.96 -2.46 -3.34
C ASP A 51 10.74 -1.58 -4.59
N ALA A 52 9.67 -1.83 -5.35
CA ALA A 52 9.34 -1.04 -6.54
C ALA A 52 9.09 0.45 -6.22
N LEU A 53 8.52 0.76 -5.05
CA LEU A 53 8.33 2.12 -4.57
C LEU A 53 9.67 2.76 -4.15
N GLN A 54 10.52 2.04 -3.43
CA GLN A 54 11.86 2.51 -3.05
C GLN A 54 12.73 2.79 -4.28
N ASP A 55 12.72 1.91 -5.29
CA ASP A 55 13.42 2.09 -6.55
C ASP A 55 12.94 3.34 -7.31
N ALA A 56 11.68 3.72 -7.13
CA ALA A 56 11.10 4.95 -7.67
C ALA A 56 11.43 6.20 -6.84
N GLY A 57 12.18 6.05 -5.74
CA GLY A 57 12.56 7.14 -4.84
C GLY A 57 11.59 7.40 -3.70
N CYS A 58 10.70 6.46 -3.37
CA CYS A 58 9.84 6.59 -2.18
C CYS A 58 10.67 6.52 -0.90
N ASP A 59 10.58 7.59 -0.10
CA ASP A 59 11.22 7.72 1.22
C ASP A 59 10.20 7.79 2.36
N ASN A 60 8.90 7.62 2.05
CA ASN A 60 7.83 7.68 3.03
C ASN A 60 7.83 6.41 3.91
N ALA A 61 8.32 6.56 5.13
CA ALA A 61 8.43 5.47 6.09
C ALA A 61 7.09 4.77 6.40
N ASP A 62 5.97 5.49 6.41
CA ASP A 62 4.65 4.90 6.71
C ASP A 62 4.20 3.96 5.57
N ILE A 63 4.44 4.36 4.32
CA ILE A 63 4.16 3.53 3.13
C ILE A 63 5.03 2.28 3.14
N LEU A 64 6.35 2.46 3.31
CA LEU A 64 7.30 1.35 3.25
C LEU A 64 7.11 0.38 4.41
N THR A 65 6.90 0.89 5.63
CA THR A 65 6.63 0.06 6.81
C THR A 65 5.35 -0.74 6.62
N HIS A 66 4.29 -0.13 6.08
CA HIS A 66 3.03 -0.84 5.85
C HIS A 66 3.17 -2.00 4.86
N CYS A 67 3.93 -1.83 3.78
CA CYS A 67 4.16 -2.90 2.80
C CYS A 67 5.02 -4.05 3.33
N LEU A 68 5.88 -3.78 4.31
CA LEU A 68 6.84 -4.73 4.86
C LEU A 68 6.36 -5.38 6.17
N ASP A 69 5.34 -4.81 6.81
CA ASP A 69 4.79 -5.32 8.06
C ASP A 69 4.06 -6.65 7.77
N PRO A 70 4.48 -7.78 8.37
CA PRO A 70 3.79 -9.05 8.19
C PRO A 70 2.51 -9.19 9.03
N GLN A 71 2.20 -8.23 9.90
CA GLN A 71 1.03 -8.31 10.79
C GLN A 71 -0.30 -7.92 10.14
N PRO A 72 -0.40 -6.85 9.34
CA PRO A 72 -1.64 -6.47 8.67
C PRO A 72 -2.09 -7.55 7.70
N VAL A 73 -3.39 -7.83 7.71
CA VAL A 73 -4.03 -8.61 6.63
C VAL A 73 -4.47 -7.62 5.57
N HIS A 74 -3.75 -7.58 4.46
CA HIS A 74 -4.09 -6.73 3.34
C HIS A 74 -5.40 -7.18 2.67
N VAL A 75 -6.22 -6.19 2.31
CA VAL A 75 -7.50 -6.41 1.64
C VAL A 75 -7.66 -5.44 0.47
N ARG A 76 -8.64 -5.71 -0.39
CA ARG A 76 -9.06 -4.73 -1.39
C ARG A 76 -9.55 -3.47 -0.67
N GLY A 77 -8.90 -2.34 -0.94
CA GLY A 77 -9.04 -1.11 -0.15
C GLY A 77 -7.79 -0.77 0.65
N CYS A 78 -6.75 -1.61 0.63
CA CYS A 78 -5.42 -1.29 1.16
C CYS A 78 -5.00 0.12 0.72
N TRP A 79 -4.77 1.01 1.70
CA TRP A 79 -4.54 2.42 1.43
C TRP A 79 -3.31 2.66 0.54
N VAL A 80 -2.23 1.88 0.68
CA VAL A 80 -1.06 2.00 -0.20
C VAL A 80 -1.37 1.58 -1.63
N VAL A 81 -2.05 0.44 -1.81
CA VAL A 81 -2.44 -0.06 -3.14
C VAL A 81 -3.37 0.94 -3.81
N ASP A 82 -4.33 1.49 -3.08
CA ASP A 82 -5.27 2.48 -3.58
C ASP A 82 -4.57 3.80 -3.96
N LEU A 83 -3.59 4.27 -3.16
CA LEU A 83 -2.74 5.40 -3.54
C LEU A 83 -1.99 5.14 -4.86
N VAL A 84 -1.38 3.96 -5.03
CA VAL A 84 -0.68 3.59 -6.26
C VAL A 84 -1.66 3.56 -7.45
N LEU A 85 -2.87 3.06 -7.26
CA LEU A 85 -3.89 3.00 -8.31
C LEU A 85 -4.62 4.34 -8.57
N GLY A 86 -4.36 5.37 -7.76
CA GLY A 86 -5.09 6.64 -7.83
C GLY A 86 -6.57 6.48 -7.46
N LYS A 87 -6.86 5.56 -6.55
CA LYS A 87 -8.18 5.33 -5.96
C LYS A 87 -8.14 6.00 -4.58
N GLY A 88 -8.89 7.08 -4.40
CA GLY A 88 -8.87 7.88 -3.17
C GLY A 88 -9.63 9.17 -3.35
#